data_AF-A0A3P3ZBV9-F1
#
_entry.id   AF-A0A3P3ZBV9-F1
#
_cell.length_a   1.000
_cell.length_b   1.000
_cell.length_c   1.000
_cell.angle_alpha   90.00
_cell.angle_beta   90.00
_cell.angle_gamma   90.00
#
_symmetry.space_group_name_H-M   'P 1'
#
loop_
_entity.id
_entity.type
_entity.pdbx_description
1 polymer ?
#
loop_
_entity_poly.entity_id
_entity_poly.type
_entity_poly.pdbx_seq_one_letter_code
_entity_poly.pdbx_strand_id
1 'polypeptide(L)'
;MMSPEDATGLEAARKQKIHNLKLKTACLENEELVQELHISDWSETQRQKLRGAHEKGEELLASVEVGTKWNLMEAYDLAKLMRVCGLEMSQRELYRPEDKPQFMDIIGVKKVLQDLRQNRNKTRVVSFTQLIDNSIAKMEKVEEELRRSQLDATQLAQVPTRTVKMMEDIMNTTQIQNALASTDDQMKTQLAQLEKTNEIQNVAMHDGEMQVAEEQMWTKVQLQERLIELLKDKFGLIGKCEEENSQFKEIYEVQKQANQETSQMKDAKRRLKQRCETDLKHIQDSIQKADLEDAEATKRYTGNKERSERAIKENEEMQEETWNRIQDLERQLQRLGTDRFDEVKRRTRRWTARRSAAWRTRSFWRSPHSTRSCWS
;
A
#
# COMPACT_ATOMS: atom_id res chain seq x y z
N MET A 1 3.72 100.30 -62.91
CA MET A 1 4.34 98.99 -63.20
C MET A 1 5.40 98.77 -62.13
N MET A 2 5.49 97.57 -61.52
CA MET A 2 6.60 97.23 -60.62
C MET A 2 7.79 96.72 -61.44
N SER A 3 9.02 96.96 -60.98
CA SER A 3 10.21 96.49 -61.69
C SER A 3 10.37 94.96 -61.56
N PRO A 4 11.01 94.28 -62.53
CA PRO A 4 11.28 92.84 -62.46
C PRO A 4 12.10 92.42 -61.22
N GLU A 5 12.95 93.33 -60.73
CA GLU A 5 13.76 93.16 -59.51
C GLU A 5 12.90 93.13 -58.23
N ASP A 6 11.81 93.91 -58.16
CA ASP A 6 10.88 93.87 -57.03
C ASP A 6 10.07 92.56 -57.00
N ALA A 7 9.67 92.07 -58.18
CA ALA A 7 8.89 90.83 -58.32
C ALA A 7 9.72 89.59 -57.89
N THR A 8 10.98 89.52 -58.33
CA THR A 8 11.92 88.45 -57.96
C THR A 8 12.29 88.50 -56.47
N GLY A 9 12.47 89.68 -55.90
CA GLY A 9 12.65 89.86 -54.45
C GLY A 9 11.44 89.41 -53.63
N LEU A 10 10.22 89.72 -54.08
CA LEU A 10 8.97 89.25 -53.46
C LEU A 10 8.80 87.74 -53.52
N GLU A 11 9.13 87.10 -54.65
CA GLU A 11 9.05 85.65 -54.79
C GLU A 11 10.10 84.92 -53.94
N ALA A 12 11.33 85.43 -53.90
CA ALA A 12 12.37 84.92 -53.00
C ALA A 12 11.96 85.05 -51.52
N ALA A 13 11.42 86.20 -51.11
CA ALA A 13 10.89 86.40 -49.76
C ALA A 13 9.71 85.46 -49.45
N ARG A 14 8.85 85.17 -50.43
CA ARG A 14 7.73 84.22 -50.28
C ARG A 14 8.22 82.77 -50.15
N LYS A 15 9.18 82.35 -50.98
CA LYS A 15 9.85 81.04 -50.89
C LYS A 15 10.56 80.87 -49.54
N GLN A 16 11.27 81.89 -49.07
CA GLN A 16 11.93 81.87 -47.76
C GLN A 16 10.94 81.90 -46.59
N LYS A 17 9.79 82.57 -46.72
CA LYS A 17 8.69 82.49 -45.74
C LYS A 17 8.07 81.09 -45.68
N ILE A 18 7.86 80.43 -46.82
CA ILE A 18 7.37 79.04 -46.89
C ILE A 18 8.40 78.07 -46.30
N HIS A 19 9.69 78.23 -46.61
CA HIS A 19 10.77 77.44 -46.03
C HIS A 19 10.82 77.60 -44.50
N ASN A 20 10.73 78.82 -43.98
CA ASN A 20 10.69 79.08 -42.54
C ASN A 20 9.42 78.50 -41.87
N LEU A 21 8.28 78.48 -42.56
CA LEU A 21 7.07 77.82 -42.06
C LEU A 21 7.25 76.30 -42.01
N LYS A 22 7.78 75.66 -43.05
CA LYS A 22 8.09 74.21 -43.05
C LYS A 22 9.08 73.84 -41.93
N LEU A 23 10.14 74.64 -41.74
CA LEU A 23 11.08 74.48 -40.62
C LEU A 23 10.40 74.62 -39.26
N LYS A 24 9.42 75.53 -39.14
CA LYS A 24 8.66 75.70 -37.90
C LYS A 24 7.74 74.51 -37.63
N THR A 25 7.03 74.01 -38.65
CA THR A 25 6.19 72.81 -38.54
C THR A 25 7.03 71.58 -38.16
N ALA A 26 8.11 71.29 -38.88
CA ALA A 26 9.00 70.17 -38.53
C ALA A 26 9.67 70.31 -37.15
N CYS A 27 9.92 71.53 -36.68
CA CYS A 27 10.39 71.76 -35.32
C CYS A 27 9.34 71.47 -34.26
N LEU A 28 8.05 71.74 -34.55
CA LEU A 28 6.90 71.49 -33.67
C LEU A 28 6.54 70.00 -33.65
N GLU A 29 6.47 69.33 -34.81
CA GLU A 29 6.25 67.88 -34.91
C GLU A 29 7.34 67.10 -34.14
N ASN A 30 8.60 67.58 -34.19
CA ASN A 30 9.70 67.01 -33.40
C ASN A 30 9.69 67.48 -31.92
N GLU A 31 9.01 68.58 -31.57
CA GLU A 31 8.76 68.92 -30.16
C GLU A 31 7.62 68.06 -29.58
N GLU A 32 6.58 67.77 -30.36
CA GLU A 32 5.49 66.84 -30.01
C GLU A 32 6.03 65.42 -29.84
N LEU A 33 6.81 64.90 -30.78
CA LEU A 33 7.45 63.57 -30.66
C LEU A 33 8.37 63.47 -29.42
N VAL A 34 9.14 64.53 -29.13
CA VAL A 34 9.99 64.59 -27.93
C VAL A 34 9.17 64.76 -26.65
N GLN A 35 7.97 65.35 -26.71
CA GLN A 35 7.04 65.45 -25.59
C GLN A 35 6.30 64.12 -25.33
N GLU A 36 5.88 63.39 -26.37
CA GLU A 36 5.36 62.03 -26.22
C GLU A 36 6.39 61.11 -25.54
N LEU A 37 7.66 61.21 -25.93
CA LEU A 37 8.79 60.52 -25.28
C LEU A 37 9.12 61.05 -23.86
N HIS A 38 8.77 62.30 -23.52
CA HIS A 38 8.91 62.83 -22.15
C HIS A 38 7.79 62.38 -21.20
N ILE A 39 6.60 62.10 -21.73
CA ILE A 39 5.37 61.88 -20.94
C ILE A 39 5.11 60.39 -20.71
N SER A 40 5.72 59.51 -21.50
CA SER A 40 5.47 58.08 -21.35
C SER A 40 6.19 57.50 -20.11
N ASP A 41 5.43 57.13 -19.10
CA ASP A 41 5.80 56.16 -18.02
C ASP A 41 6.07 54.75 -18.59
N TRP A 42 6.54 54.65 -19.83
CA TRP A 42 6.65 53.42 -20.61
C TRP A 42 7.74 52.52 -20.02
N SER A 43 8.90 53.06 -19.67
CA SER A 43 9.97 52.29 -19.02
C SER A 43 9.51 51.70 -17.67
N GLU A 44 8.78 52.47 -16.87
CA GLU A 44 8.22 52.01 -15.58
C GLU A 44 7.07 51.00 -15.77
N THR A 45 6.16 51.24 -16.74
CA THR A 45 5.06 50.33 -17.09
C THR A 45 5.58 48.99 -17.62
N GLN A 46 6.64 48.98 -18.45
CA GLN A 46 7.26 47.75 -18.92
C GLN A 46 7.99 47.03 -17.78
N ARG A 47 8.68 47.76 -16.90
CA ARG A 47 9.31 47.19 -15.70
C ARG A 47 8.28 46.52 -14.77
N GLN A 48 7.09 47.11 -14.61
CA GLN A 48 6.00 46.52 -13.81
C GLN A 48 5.41 45.27 -14.48
N LYS A 49 5.18 45.28 -15.80
CA LYS A 49 4.71 44.11 -16.56
C LYS A 49 5.68 42.93 -16.46
N LEU A 50 6.98 43.21 -16.47
CA LEU A 50 8.02 42.19 -16.36
C LEU A 50 8.03 41.54 -14.97
N ARG A 51 7.94 42.34 -13.89
CA ARG A 51 7.79 41.80 -12.51
C ARG A 51 6.56 40.90 -12.38
N GLY A 52 5.40 41.33 -12.86
CA GLY A 52 4.17 40.51 -12.83
C GLY A 52 4.27 39.21 -13.65
N ALA A 53 5.18 39.14 -14.63
CA ALA A 53 5.47 37.89 -15.34
C ALA A 53 6.41 36.96 -14.55
N HIS A 54 7.37 37.52 -13.80
CA HIS A 54 8.22 36.76 -12.87
C HIS A 54 7.39 36.20 -11.71
N GLU A 55 6.59 37.03 -11.03
CA GLU A 55 5.67 36.63 -9.94
C GLU A 55 4.75 35.48 -10.37
N LYS A 56 4.13 35.58 -11.56
CA LYS A 56 3.30 34.51 -12.13
C LYS A 56 4.09 33.24 -12.46
N GLY A 57 5.37 33.36 -12.80
CA GLY A 57 6.28 32.23 -12.98
C GLY A 57 6.56 31.49 -11.67
N GLU A 58 6.78 32.23 -10.59
CA GLU A 58 6.96 31.67 -9.24
C GLU A 58 5.68 30.99 -8.74
N GLU A 59 4.50 31.60 -8.93
CA GLU A 59 3.21 30.98 -8.58
C GLU A 59 2.99 29.64 -9.30
N LEU A 60 3.32 29.57 -10.60
CA LEU A 60 3.22 28.33 -11.38
C LEU A 60 4.22 27.27 -10.91
N LEU A 61 5.46 27.66 -10.59
CA LEU A 61 6.46 26.75 -10.04
C LEU A 61 6.03 26.20 -8.67
N ALA A 62 5.59 27.08 -7.76
CA ALA A 62 5.08 26.69 -6.45
C ALA A 62 3.84 25.78 -6.57
N SER A 63 2.95 26.04 -7.53
CA SER A 63 1.79 25.16 -7.78
C SER A 63 2.20 23.78 -8.29
N VAL A 64 3.33 23.64 -8.99
CA VAL A 64 3.87 22.33 -9.42
C VAL A 64 4.59 21.63 -8.26
N GLU A 65 5.36 22.34 -7.45
CA GLU A 65 6.04 21.80 -6.27
C GLU A 65 5.02 21.29 -5.21
N VAL A 66 3.98 22.08 -4.92
CA VAL A 66 2.92 21.76 -3.94
C VAL A 66 1.86 20.81 -4.51
N GLY A 67 1.70 20.74 -5.83
CA GLY A 67 0.73 19.88 -6.53
C GLY A 67 1.03 18.37 -6.46
N THR A 68 2.02 17.96 -5.66
CA THR A 68 2.58 16.60 -5.56
C THR A 68 1.68 15.55 -4.87
N LYS A 69 0.35 15.70 -4.98
CA LYS A 69 -0.56 14.54 -4.91
C LYS A 69 -0.68 13.90 -6.29
N TRP A 70 0.38 13.18 -6.68
CA TRP A 70 0.27 12.19 -7.75
C TRP A 70 -0.80 11.17 -7.35
N ASN A 71 -1.86 11.02 -8.15
CA ASN A 71 -2.91 10.00 -7.97
C ASN A 71 -2.37 8.60 -8.30
N LEU A 72 -1.35 8.15 -7.55
CA LEU A 72 -0.70 6.86 -7.73
C LEU A 72 -1.67 5.67 -7.52
N MET A 73 -2.72 5.88 -6.71
CA MET A 73 -3.78 4.87 -6.47
C MET A 73 -4.54 4.43 -7.73
N GLU A 74 -4.70 5.29 -8.74
CA GLU A 74 -5.39 4.92 -9.99
C GLU A 74 -4.42 4.30 -11.02
N ALA A 75 -3.11 4.51 -10.86
CA ALA A 75 -2.08 4.08 -11.81
C ALA A 75 -1.39 2.75 -11.44
N TYR A 76 -1.56 2.26 -10.22
CA TYR A 76 -0.92 1.04 -9.69
C TYR A 76 -1.94 0.12 -9.00
N ASP A 77 -2.37 -0.91 -9.72
CA ASP A 77 -3.05 -2.05 -9.11
C ASP A 77 -2.04 -2.99 -8.44
N LEU A 78 -2.54 -3.84 -7.53
CA LEU A 78 -1.70 -4.81 -6.82
C LEU A 78 -1.00 -5.78 -7.80
N ALA A 79 -1.65 -6.13 -8.92
CA ALA A 79 -1.08 -7.03 -9.92
C ALA A 79 0.15 -6.44 -10.63
N LYS A 80 0.14 -5.13 -10.92
CA LYS A 80 1.29 -4.41 -11.47
C LYS A 80 2.39 -4.28 -10.42
N LEU A 81 2.07 -4.00 -9.16
CA LEU A 81 3.07 -3.98 -8.07
C LEU A 81 3.76 -5.34 -7.91
N MET A 82 3.00 -6.43 -7.85
CA MET A 82 3.53 -7.80 -7.78
C MET A 82 4.46 -8.11 -8.95
N ARG A 83 4.12 -7.67 -10.17
CA ARG A 83 4.95 -7.86 -11.36
C ARG A 83 6.24 -7.04 -11.32
N VAL A 84 6.16 -5.78 -10.89
CA VAL A 84 7.32 -4.87 -10.78
C VAL A 84 8.31 -5.35 -9.72
N CYS A 85 7.80 -5.78 -8.56
CA CYS A 85 8.61 -6.34 -7.49
C CYS A 85 8.98 -7.83 -7.70
N GLY A 86 8.61 -8.45 -8.82
CA GLY A 86 8.97 -9.85 -9.12
C GLY A 86 8.49 -10.86 -8.07
N LEU A 87 7.25 -10.72 -7.58
CA LEU A 87 6.69 -11.58 -6.53
C LEU A 87 6.11 -12.87 -7.12
N GLU A 88 6.48 -14.02 -6.56
CA GLU A 88 6.05 -15.34 -7.02
C GLU A 88 4.79 -15.86 -6.30
N MET A 89 4.47 -15.34 -5.11
CA MET A 89 3.29 -15.75 -4.35
C MET A 89 2.05 -14.99 -4.82
N SER A 90 1.00 -15.71 -5.19
CA SER A 90 -0.29 -15.07 -5.45
C SER A 90 -0.94 -14.59 -4.16
N GLN A 91 -1.74 -13.51 -4.23
CA GLN A 91 -2.49 -13.01 -3.08
C GLN A 91 -3.33 -14.12 -2.42
N ARG A 92 -3.94 -15.02 -3.22
CA ARG A 92 -4.75 -16.17 -2.75
C ARG A 92 -3.95 -17.30 -2.09
N GLU A 93 -2.62 -17.32 -2.20
CA GLU A 93 -1.74 -18.21 -1.43
C GLU A 93 -1.31 -17.59 -0.10
N LEU A 94 -1.24 -16.26 -0.02
CA LEU A 94 -0.91 -15.50 1.19
C LEU A 94 -2.11 -15.29 2.12
N TYR A 95 -3.23 -14.84 1.56
CA TYR A 95 -4.39 -14.37 2.29
C TYR A 95 -5.66 -14.54 1.46
N ARG A 96 -6.68 -15.16 2.06
CA ARG A 96 -8.02 -15.31 1.48
C ARG A 96 -9.00 -14.58 2.40
N PRO A 97 -9.47 -13.38 2.04
CA PRO A 97 -10.36 -12.59 2.88
C PRO A 97 -11.68 -13.31 3.22
N GLU A 98 -12.10 -14.25 2.36
CA GLU A 98 -13.32 -15.04 2.55
C GLU A 98 -13.14 -16.19 3.58
N ASP A 99 -11.90 -16.68 3.75
CA ASP A 99 -11.58 -17.79 4.65
C ASP A 99 -11.45 -17.28 6.09
N LYS A 100 -12.56 -17.29 6.83
CA LYS A 100 -12.54 -17.08 8.29
C LYS A 100 -11.64 -18.15 8.93
N PRO A 101 -10.76 -17.81 9.89
CA PRO A 101 -9.91 -18.79 10.57
C PRO A 101 -10.73 -19.94 11.18
N GLN A 102 -10.68 -21.12 10.55
CA GLN A 102 -11.49 -22.25 10.95
C GLN A 102 -10.74 -23.11 11.95
N PHE A 103 -10.98 -22.85 13.23
CA PHE A 103 -10.50 -23.64 14.37
C PHE A 103 -11.63 -24.41 15.07
N MET A 104 -12.88 -24.27 14.61
CA MET A 104 -14.03 -25.02 15.15
C MET A 104 -13.85 -26.53 15.04
N ASP A 105 -13.14 -27.01 14.02
CA ASP A 105 -12.85 -28.44 13.85
C ASP A 105 -11.91 -28.98 14.94
N ILE A 106 -10.93 -28.17 15.39
CA ILE A 106 -10.07 -28.50 16.55
C ILE A 106 -10.90 -28.54 17.84
N ILE A 107 -11.84 -27.61 18.01
CA ILE A 107 -12.80 -27.64 19.13
C ILE A 107 -13.67 -28.90 19.05
N GLY A 108 -14.08 -29.31 17.86
CA GLY A 108 -14.77 -30.59 17.61
C GLY A 108 -13.95 -31.80 18.06
N VAL A 109 -12.69 -31.90 17.63
CA VAL A 109 -11.76 -32.97 18.07
C VAL A 109 -11.58 -32.96 19.59
N LYS A 110 -11.39 -31.78 20.20
CA LYS A 110 -11.30 -31.65 21.67
C LYS A 110 -12.58 -32.11 22.36
N LYS A 111 -13.75 -31.77 21.82
CA LYS A 111 -15.04 -32.20 22.36
C LYS A 111 -15.18 -33.72 22.30
N VAL A 112 -14.84 -34.37 21.18
CA VAL A 112 -14.87 -35.85 21.07
C VAL A 112 -13.95 -36.49 22.13
N LEU A 113 -12.75 -35.92 22.36
CA LEU A 113 -11.87 -36.40 23.44
C LEU A 113 -12.48 -36.21 24.84
N GLN A 114 -13.16 -35.08 25.10
CA GLN A 114 -13.87 -34.82 26.36
C GLN A 114 -15.06 -35.76 26.55
N ASP A 115 -15.81 -36.06 25.50
CA ASP A 115 -16.92 -37.01 25.50
C ASP A 115 -16.39 -38.43 25.80
N LEU A 116 -15.31 -38.87 25.14
CA LEU A 116 -14.63 -40.15 25.41
C LEU A 116 -14.10 -40.26 26.85
N ARG A 117 -13.60 -39.15 27.43
CA ARG A 117 -13.16 -39.08 28.84
C ARG A 117 -14.31 -39.33 29.82
N GLN A 118 -15.50 -38.85 29.51
CA GLN A 118 -16.67 -38.90 30.39
C GLN A 118 -17.58 -40.12 30.15
N ASN A 119 -17.41 -40.82 29.03
CA ASN A 119 -18.32 -41.88 28.60
C ASN A 119 -18.14 -43.17 29.42
N ARG A 120 -18.96 -43.30 30.47
CA ARG A 120 -18.99 -44.46 31.38
C ARG A 120 -19.37 -45.80 30.71
N ASN A 121 -19.89 -45.78 29.49
CA ASN A 121 -20.34 -46.99 28.79
C ASN A 121 -19.22 -47.68 27.99
N LYS A 122 -18.04 -47.04 27.85
CA LYS A 122 -16.88 -47.62 27.18
C LYS A 122 -16.17 -48.59 28.12
N THR A 123 -15.84 -49.81 27.66
CA THR A 123 -15.36 -50.88 28.55
C THR A 123 -13.90 -50.67 28.99
N ARG A 124 -13.10 -49.90 28.24
CA ARG A 124 -11.64 -49.75 28.46
C ARG A 124 -11.18 -48.34 28.89
N VAL A 125 -12.08 -47.47 29.37
CA VAL A 125 -11.76 -46.05 29.71
C VAL A 125 -10.49 -45.90 30.55
N VAL A 126 -10.37 -46.67 31.64
CA VAL A 126 -9.26 -46.59 32.60
C VAL A 126 -7.88 -46.77 31.93
N SER A 127 -7.80 -47.64 30.92
CA SER A 127 -6.56 -47.89 30.16
C SER A 127 -6.17 -46.72 29.26
N PHE A 128 -7.11 -45.85 28.89
CA PHE A 128 -6.92 -44.73 27.97
C PHE A 128 -6.91 -43.35 28.65
N THR A 129 -7.30 -43.24 29.93
CA THR A 129 -7.39 -41.97 30.68
C THR A 129 -6.16 -41.06 30.49
N GLN A 130 -4.95 -41.58 30.70
CA GLN A 130 -3.73 -40.77 30.57
C GLN A 130 -3.47 -40.31 29.13
N LEU A 131 -3.84 -41.11 28.12
CA LEU A 131 -3.69 -40.74 26.71
C LEU A 131 -4.71 -39.66 26.32
N ILE A 132 -5.94 -39.79 26.79
CA ILE A 132 -7.03 -38.84 26.55
C ILE A 132 -6.71 -37.49 27.23
N ASP A 133 -6.33 -37.50 28.50
CA ASP A 133 -5.98 -36.29 29.25
C ASP A 133 -4.78 -35.55 28.62
N ASN A 134 -3.73 -36.29 28.24
CA ASN A 134 -2.60 -35.74 27.50
C ASN A 134 -2.99 -35.17 26.12
N SER A 135 -3.99 -35.76 25.46
CA SER A 135 -4.46 -35.31 24.14
C SER A 135 -5.33 -34.06 24.27
N ILE A 136 -6.22 -33.98 25.27
CA ILE A 136 -7.01 -32.79 25.58
C ILE A 136 -6.07 -31.62 25.88
N ALA A 137 -5.10 -31.79 26.77
CA ALA A 137 -4.14 -30.75 27.13
C ALA A 137 -3.28 -30.26 25.93
N LYS A 138 -3.05 -31.12 24.93
CA LYS A 138 -2.41 -30.72 23.65
C LYS A 138 -3.37 -29.95 22.76
N MET A 139 -4.62 -30.40 22.62
CA MET A 139 -5.64 -29.70 21.84
C MET A 139 -5.97 -28.31 22.41
N GLU A 140 -6.00 -28.16 23.73
CA GLU A 140 -6.20 -26.86 24.40
C GLU A 140 -5.08 -25.86 24.09
N LYS A 141 -3.81 -26.32 24.07
CA LYS A 141 -2.68 -25.48 23.64
C LYS A 141 -2.78 -25.09 22.17
N VAL A 142 -3.15 -26.03 21.30
CA VAL A 142 -3.34 -25.76 19.86
C VAL A 142 -4.49 -24.77 19.66
N GLU A 143 -5.61 -24.91 20.37
CA GLU A 143 -6.75 -24.00 20.31
C GLU A 143 -6.39 -22.58 20.78
N GLU A 144 -5.64 -22.44 21.88
CA GLU A 144 -5.23 -21.13 22.39
C GLU A 144 -4.27 -20.40 21.44
N GLU A 145 -3.29 -21.11 20.86
CA GLU A 145 -2.42 -20.55 19.81
C GLU A 145 -3.23 -20.18 18.55
N LEU A 146 -4.19 -21.02 18.14
CA LEU A 146 -5.04 -20.75 16.98
C LEU A 146 -5.93 -19.52 17.18
N ARG A 147 -6.54 -19.34 18.36
CA ARG A 147 -7.34 -18.17 18.73
C ARG A 147 -6.54 -16.86 18.71
N ARG A 148 -5.25 -16.91 19.04
CA ARG A 148 -4.33 -15.77 18.97
C ARG A 148 -3.84 -15.49 17.55
N SER A 149 -3.89 -16.50 16.69
CA SER A 149 -3.51 -16.42 15.28
C SER A 149 -4.72 -16.10 14.37
N GLN A 150 -4.44 -15.86 13.08
CA GLN A 150 -5.47 -15.89 12.03
C GLN A 150 -5.28 -17.12 11.12
N LEU A 151 -4.79 -18.23 11.65
CA LEU A 151 -4.48 -19.44 10.87
C LEU A 151 -5.71 -20.34 10.73
N ASP A 152 -5.94 -20.83 9.51
CA ASP A 152 -6.82 -21.97 9.26
C ASP A 152 -6.21 -23.27 9.85
N ALA A 153 -7.03 -24.03 10.55
CA ALA A 153 -6.67 -25.29 11.19
C ALA A 153 -7.39 -26.51 10.59
N THR A 154 -8.18 -26.35 9.52
CA THR A 154 -8.97 -27.43 8.92
C THR A 154 -8.10 -28.66 8.57
N GLN A 155 -6.93 -28.43 7.94
CA GLN A 155 -5.99 -29.52 7.63
C GLN A 155 -5.38 -30.15 8.90
N LEU A 156 -5.11 -29.35 9.94
CA LEU A 156 -4.55 -29.82 11.21
C LEU A 156 -5.54 -30.68 11.99
N ALA A 157 -6.84 -30.37 11.91
CA ALA A 157 -7.92 -31.12 12.55
C ALA A 157 -8.18 -32.50 11.90
N GLN A 158 -7.85 -32.66 10.62
CA GLN A 158 -8.01 -33.94 9.93
C GLN A 158 -7.03 -35.02 10.44
N VAL A 159 -5.76 -34.66 10.68
CA VAL A 159 -4.69 -35.58 11.13
C VAL A 159 -5.07 -36.42 12.36
N PRO A 160 -5.57 -35.85 13.48
CA PRO A 160 -5.98 -36.66 14.64
C PRO A 160 -7.27 -37.46 14.42
N THR A 161 -8.12 -37.12 13.44
CA THR A 161 -9.47 -37.68 13.30
C THR A 161 -9.48 -39.21 13.20
N ARG A 162 -8.62 -39.81 12.36
CA ARG A 162 -8.51 -41.28 12.22
C ARG A 162 -8.01 -41.95 13.50
N THR A 163 -7.05 -41.31 14.19
CA THR A 163 -6.47 -41.80 15.45
C THR A 163 -7.49 -41.76 16.59
N VAL A 164 -8.28 -40.70 16.70
CA VAL A 164 -9.35 -40.56 17.70
C VAL A 164 -10.46 -41.57 17.46
N LYS A 165 -10.88 -41.78 16.20
CA LYS A 165 -11.86 -42.83 15.87
C LYS A 165 -11.36 -44.23 16.24
N MET A 166 -10.13 -44.57 15.86
CA MET A 166 -9.54 -45.87 16.21
C MET A 166 -9.44 -46.08 17.73
N MET A 167 -9.10 -45.02 18.48
CA MET A 167 -9.13 -45.06 19.95
C MET A 167 -10.55 -45.29 20.48
N GLU A 168 -11.56 -44.63 19.91
CA GLU A 168 -12.97 -44.85 20.26
C GLU A 168 -13.41 -46.31 20.01
N ASP A 169 -13.05 -46.87 18.85
CA ASP A 169 -13.41 -48.23 18.46
C ASP A 169 -12.76 -49.25 19.40
N ILE A 170 -11.46 -49.09 19.72
CA ILE A 170 -10.75 -49.91 20.71
C ILE A 170 -11.34 -49.77 22.12
N MET A 171 -11.85 -48.60 22.50
CA MET A 171 -12.51 -48.38 23.79
C MET A 171 -13.89 -49.07 23.89
N ASN A 172 -14.50 -49.42 22.76
CA ASN A 172 -15.73 -50.22 22.70
C ASN A 172 -15.48 -51.73 22.86
N THR A 173 -14.25 -52.23 22.63
CA THR A 173 -13.96 -53.67 22.62
C THR A 173 -14.28 -54.33 23.97
N THR A 174 -15.08 -55.39 23.92
CA THR A 174 -15.64 -56.09 25.09
C THR A 174 -14.53 -56.60 26.02
N GLN A 175 -14.80 -56.56 27.33
CA GLN A 175 -14.01 -57.30 28.33
C GLN A 175 -14.74 -58.60 28.67
N ILE A 176 -14.32 -59.71 28.06
CA ILE A 176 -14.93 -61.03 28.29
C ILE A 176 -14.63 -61.65 29.67
N GLN A 177 -13.83 -60.98 30.50
CA GLN A 177 -13.28 -61.52 31.74
C GLN A 177 -14.36 -61.99 32.73
N ASN A 178 -15.43 -61.21 32.90
CA ASN A 178 -16.56 -61.59 33.77
C ASN A 178 -17.41 -62.74 33.18
N ALA A 179 -17.55 -62.79 31.86
CA ALA A 179 -18.27 -63.87 31.18
C ALA A 179 -17.51 -65.19 31.30
N LEU A 180 -16.20 -65.18 31.02
CA LEU A 180 -15.31 -66.33 31.20
C LEU A 180 -15.30 -66.83 32.66
N ALA A 181 -15.23 -65.92 33.64
CA ALA A 181 -15.27 -66.28 35.05
C ALA A 181 -16.57 -67.00 35.44
N SER A 182 -17.72 -66.52 34.95
CA SER A 182 -19.01 -67.17 35.18
C SER A 182 -19.09 -68.57 34.55
N THR A 183 -18.57 -68.74 33.32
CA THR A 183 -18.46 -70.06 32.69
C THR A 183 -17.52 -70.99 33.48
N ASP A 184 -16.38 -70.48 33.96
CA ASP A 184 -15.42 -71.28 34.73
C ASP A 184 -15.97 -71.73 36.09
N ASP A 185 -16.76 -70.90 36.78
CA ASP A 185 -17.41 -71.31 38.04
C ASP A 185 -18.54 -72.33 37.81
N GLN A 186 -19.26 -72.25 36.68
CA GLN A 186 -20.20 -73.29 36.26
C GLN A 186 -19.47 -74.61 35.95
N MET A 187 -18.34 -74.56 35.24
CA MET A 187 -17.52 -75.75 34.95
C MET A 187 -16.97 -76.40 36.22
N LYS A 188 -16.45 -75.63 37.19
CA LYS A 188 -16.03 -76.16 38.50
C LYS A 188 -17.17 -76.88 39.22
N THR A 189 -18.36 -76.29 39.21
CA THR A 189 -19.56 -76.87 39.84
C THR A 189 -19.93 -78.21 39.19
N GLN A 190 -19.91 -78.29 37.86
CA GLN A 190 -20.19 -79.52 37.10
C GLN A 190 -19.11 -80.59 37.34
N LEU A 191 -17.82 -80.21 37.43
CA LEU A 191 -16.73 -81.13 37.74
C LEU A 191 -16.86 -81.73 39.15
N ALA A 192 -17.16 -80.92 40.17
CA ALA A 192 -17.38 -81.41 41.53
C ALA A 192 -18.61 -82.34 41.64
N GLN A 193 -19.66 -82.08 40.85
CA GLN A 193 -20.80 -83.00 40.73
C GLN A 193 -20.38 -84.32 40.09
N LEU A 194 -19.57 -84.27 39.03
CA LEU A 194 -19.07 -85.46 38.32
C LEU A 194 -18.16 -86.32 39.20
N GLU A 195 -17.28 -85.72 40.00
CA GLU A 195 -16.47 -86.41 41.02
C GLU A 195 -17.37 -87.14 42.02
N LYS A 196 -18.35 -86.46 42.62
CA LYS A 196 -19.30 -87.07 43.56
C LYS A 196 -20.09 -88.22 42.93
N THR A 197 -20.61 -88.06 41.71
CA THR A 197 -21.32 -89.12 40.99
C THR A 197 -20.40 -90.31 40.69
N ASN A 198 -19.11 -90.07 40.44
CA ASN A 198 -18.10 -91.12 40.25
C ASN A 198 -17.82 -91.89 41.56
N GLU A 199 -17.73 -91.21 42.70
CA GLU A 199 -17.62 -91.85 44.02
C GLU A 199 -18.82 -92.74 44.33
N ILE A 200 -20.05 -92.24 44.16
CA ILE A 200 -21.29 -93.00 44.38
C ILE A 200 -21.33 -94.23 43.46
N GLN A 201 -20.96 -94.08 42.18
CA GLN A 201 -20.90 -95.19 41.24
C GLN A 201 -19.91 -96.28 41.69
N ASN A 202 -18.72 -95.89 42.17
CA ASN A 202 -17.70 -96.84 42.61
C ASN A 202 -18.14 -97.63 43.84
N VAL A 203 -18.83 -96.99 44.79
CA VAL A 203 -19.42 -97.67 45.96
C VAL A 203 -20.53 -98.64 45.53
N ALA A 204 -21.49 -98.18 44.70
CA ALA A 204 -22.56 -99.04 44.20
C ALA A 204 -22.04 -100.25 43.40
N MET A 205 -20.97 -100.09 42.62
CA MET A 205 -20.32 -101.21 41.93
C MET A 205 -19.63 -102.20 42.89
N HIS A 206 -19.08 -101.72 44.02
CA HIS A 206 -18.44 -102.55 45.03
C HIS A 206 -19.48 -103.37 45.82
N ASP A 207 -20.59 -102.74 46.20
CA ASP A 207 -21.66 -103.34 47.00
C ASP A 207 -22.62 -104.22 46.16
N GLY A 208 -22.48 -104.20 44.83
CA GLY A 208 -23.27 -105.00 43.89
C GLY A 208 -24.59 -104.36 43.45
N GLU A 209 -24.84 -103.11 43.82
CA GLU A 209 -26.04 -102.32 43.47
C GLU A 209 -25.99 -101.81 42.01
N MET A 210 -25.99 -102.75 41.05
CA MET A 210 -25.79 -102.44 39.63
C MET A 210 -26.81 -101.43 39.05
N GLN A 211 -28.05 -101.40 39.55
CA GLN A 211 -29.05 -100.41 39.14
C GLN A 211 -28.61 -98.98 39.49
N VAL A 212 -28.07 -98.76 40.68
CA VAL A 212 -27.56 -97.44 41.11
C VAL A 212 -26.32 -97.08 40.32
N ALA A 213 -25.43 -98.04 40.06
CA ALA A 213 -24.24 -97.83 39.25
C ALA A 213 -24.56 -97.44 37.78
N GLU A 214 -25.64 -97.96 37.21
CA GLU A 214 -26.13 -97.58 35.88
C GLU A 214 -26.76 -96.17 35.87
N GLU A 215 -27.58 -95.84 36.87
CA GLU A 215 -28.17 -94.49 37.02
C GLU A 215 -27.09 -93.40 37.20
N GLN A 216 -26.03 -93.69 37.97
CA GLN A 216 -24.88 -92.78 38.08
C GLN A 216 -24.09 -92.69 36.77
N MET A 217 -24.08 -93.74 35.94
CA MET A 217 -23.45 -93.70 34.60
C MET A 217 -24.18 -92.73 33.67
N TRP A 218 -25.51 -92.81 33.61
CA TRP A 218 -26.34 -91.87 32.86
C TRP A 218 -26.16 -90.43 33.34
N THR A 219 -26.10 -90.23 34.65
CA THR A 219 -25.82 -88.93 35.27
C THR A 219 -24.45 -88.39 34.86
N LYS A 220 -23.39 -89.22 34.84
CA LYS A 220 -22.05 -88.84 34.36
C LYS A 220 -22.05 -88.40 32.90
N VAL A 221 -22.79 -89.09 32.02
CA VAL A 221 -22.91 -88.70 30.60
C VAL A 221 -23.54 -87.30 30.49
N GLN A 222 -24.65 -87.04 31.18
CA GLN A 222 -25.30 -85.72 31.16
C GLN A 222 -24.39 -84.59 31.67
N LEU A 223 -23.64 -84.83 32.76
CA LEU A 223 -22.67 -83.85 33.28
C LEU A 223 -21.52 -83.61 32.29
N GLN A 224 -21.07 -84.64 31.58
CA GLN A 224 -20.03 -84.52 30.53
C GLN A 224 -20.52 -83.76 29.29
N GLU A 225 -21.75 -84.03 28.84
CA GLU A 225 -22.39 -83.27 27.75
C GLU A 225 -22.50 -81.78 28.13
N ARG A 226 -22.93 -81.48 29.37
CA ARG A 226 -23.03 -80.11 29.87
C ARG A 226 -21.68 -79.41 29.98
N LEU A 227 -20.61 -80.12 30.36
CA LEU A 227 -19.24 -79.61 30.33
C LEU A 227 -18.76 -79.30 28.90
N ILE A 228 -19.16 -80.10 27.90
CA ILE A 228 -18.84 -79.85 26.49
C ILE A 228 -19.57 -78.60 25.97
N GLU A 229 -20.81 -78.34 26.38
CA GLU A 229 -21.53 -77.10 26.08
C GLU A 229 -20.80 -75.88 26.63
N LEU A 230 -20.47 -75.89 27.94
CA LEU A 230 -19.73 -74.79 28.58
C LEU A 230 -18.36 -74.53 27.93
N LEU A 231 -17.67 -75.60 27.50
CA LEU A 231 -16.41 -75.48 26.76
C LEU A 231 -16.59 -74.81 25.40
N LYS A 232 -17.64 -75.16 24.64
CA LYS A 232 -17.99 -74.53 23.36
C LYS A 232 -18.32 -73.05 23.54
N ASP A 233 -19.10 -72.70 24.56
CA ASP A 233 -19.43 -71.31 24.89
C ASP A 233 -18.17 -70.51 25.21
N LYS A 234 -17.24 -71.09 26.00
CA LYS A 234 -15.95 -70.47 26.32
C LYS A 234 -15.12 -70.17 25.07
N PHE A 235 -15.00 -71.11 24.14
CA PHE A 235 -14.32 -70.89 22.86
C PHE A 235 -15.03 -69.86 21.97
N GLY A 236 -16.37 -69.86 21.95
CA GLY A 236 -17.17 -68.85 21.24
C GLY A 236 -16.96 -67.42 21.76
N LEU A 237 -16.87 -67.24 23.08
CA LEU A 237 -16.55 -65.97 23.72
C LEU A 237 -15.12 -65.50 23.39
N ILE A 238 -14.15 -66.41 23.40
CA ILE A 238 -12.76 -66.11 23.03
C ILE A 238 -12.66 -65.68 21.56
N GLY A 239 -13.30 -66.42 20.64
CA GLY A 239 -13.28 -66.11 19.20
C GLY A 239 -13.85 -64.72 18.88
N LYS A 240 -14.99 -64.35 19.47
CA LYS A 240 -15.56 -62.99 19.35
C LYS A 240 -14.60 -61.91 19.85
N CYS A 241 -13.95 -62.16 20.98
CA CYS A 241 -12.96 -61.23 21.53
C CYS A 241 -11.74 -61.08 20.62
N GLU A 242 -11.27 -62.15 19.97
CA GLU A 242 -10.18 -62.08 18.99
C GLU A 242 -10.59 -61.26 17.75
N GLU A 243 -11.81 -61.45 17.26
CA GLU A 243 -12.37 -60.68 16.14
C GLU A 243 -12.50 -59.19 16.49
N GLU A 244 -13.06 -58.83 17.65
CA GLU A 244 -13.16 -57.43 18.08
C GLU A 244 -11.78 -56.79 18.34
N ASN A 245 -10.80 -57.53 18.87
CA ASN A 245 -9.43 -57.03 19.06
C ASN A 245 -8.63 -56.97 17.73
N SER A 246 -9.16 -57.43 16.59
CA SER A 246 -8.44 -57.37 15.30
C SER A 246 -7.98 -55.96 14.92
N GLN A 247 -8.73 -54.93 15.33
CA GLN A 247 -8.41 -53.51 15.14
C GLN A 247 -7.03 -53.10 15.72
N PHE A 248 -6.53 -53.80 16.74
CA PHE A 248 -5.19 -53.54 17.28
C PHE A 248 -4.08 -53.76 16.24
N LYS A 249 -4.32 -54.60 15.23
CA LYS A 249 -3.38 -54.87 14.13
C LYS A 249 -3.18 -53.65 13.22
N GLU A 250 -4.16 -52.74 13.15
CA GLU A 250 -4.10 -51.54 12.32
C GLU A 250 -3.43 -50.33 12.98
N ILE A 251 -3.21 -50.36 14.32
CA ILE A 251 -2.68 -49.22 15.09
C ILE A 251 -1.40 -48.65 14.49
N TYR A 252 -0.47 -49.53 14.10
CA TYR A 252 0.80 -49.13 13.51
C TYR A 252 0.63 -48.38 12.19
N GLU A 253 -0.24 -48.87 11.30
CA GLU A 253 -0.48 -48.24 10.00
C GLU A 253 -1.26 -46.92 10.13
N VAL A 254 -2.20 -46.81 11.08
CA VAL A 254 -2.88 -45.54 11.39
C VAL A 254 -1.88 -44.51 11.95
N GLN A 255 -0.99 -44.91 12.86
CA GLN A 255 0.05 -44.04 13.41
C GLN A 255 1.05 -43.59 12.34
N LYS A 256 1.48 -44.51 11.47
CA LYS A 256 2.39 -44.25 10.35
C LYS A 256 1.78 -43.27 9.35
N GLN A 257 0.50 -43.45 8.99
CA GLN A 257 -0.24 -42.53 8.13
C GLN A 257 -0.33 -41.12 8.74
N ALA A 258 -0.73 -40.99 10.01
CA ALA A 258 -0.82 -39.70 10.69
C ALA A 258 0.55 -38.98 10.81
N ASN A 259 1.64 -39.74 11.00
CA ASN A 259 3.01 -39.21 10.97
C ASN A 259 3.40 -38.71 9.56
N GLN A 260 3.03 -39.44 8.51
CA GLN A 260 3.28 -39.06 7.12
C GLN A 260 2.54 -37.77 6.76
N GLU A 261 1.25 -37.68 7.07
CA GLU A 261 0.43 -36.47 6.89
C GLU A 261 1.01 -35.26 7.65
N THR A 262 1.43 -35.48 8.91
CA THR A 262 2.12 -34.47 9.72
C THR A 262 3.41 -33.96 9.06
N SER A 263 4.22 -34.86 8.48
CA SER A 263 5.47 -34.49 7.80
C SER A 263 5.19 -33.69 6.53
N GLN A 264 4.26 -34.16 5.69
CA GLN A 264 3.87 -33.48 4.45
C GLN A 264 3.34 -32.07 4.72
N MET A 265 2.53 -31.89 5.77
CA MET A 265 2.02 -30.58 6.18
C MET A 265 3.15 -29.63 6.64
N LYS A 266 4.12 -30.14 7.42
CA LYS A 266 5.30 -29.36 7.83
C LYS A 266 6.16 -28.94 6.63
N ASP A 267 6.41 -29.85 5.70
CA ASP A 267 7.20 -29.57 4.50
C ASP A 267 6.49 -28.57 3.57
N ALA A 268 5.18 -28.69 3.40
CA ALA A 268 4.38 -27.73 2.63
C ALA A 268 4.44 -26.32 3.25
N LYS A 269 4.25 -26.20 4.58
CA LYS A 269 4.35 -24.90 5.28
C LYS A 269 5.79 -24.35 5.27
N ARG A 270 6.83 -25.20 5.32
CA ARG A 270 8.23 -24.78 5.18
C ARG A 270 8.51 -24.19 3.79
N ARG A 271 8.05 -24.85 2.72
CA ARG A 271 8.20 -24.33 1.34
C ARG A 271 7.44 -23.02 1.14
N LEU A 272 6.22 -22.91 1.66
CA LEU A 272 5.44 -21.67 1.62
C LEU A 272 6.17 -20.53 2.33
N LYS A 273 6.70 -20.78 3.55
CA LYS A 273 7.51 -19.81 4.29
C LYS A 273 8.73 -19.34 3.50
N GLN A 274 9.46 -20.26 2.86
CA GLN A 274 10.64 -19.91 2.04
C GLN A 274 10.28 -19.01 0.85
N ARG A 275 9.14 -19.25 0.18
CA ARG A 275 8.64 -18.35 -0.87
C ARG A 275 8.26 -16.97 -0.31
N CYS A 276 7.56 -16.91 0.84
CA CYS A 276 7.28 -15.64 1.52
C CYS A 276 8.57 -14.86 1.86
N GLU A 277 9.61 -15.53 2.35
CA GLU A 277 10.89 -14.91 2.71
C GLU A 277 11.61 -14.34 1.46
N THR A 278 11.53 -15.04 0.31
CA THR A 278 12.05 -14.55 -0.97
C THR A 278 11.28 -13.32 -1.48
N ASP A 279 9.95 -13.38 -1.50
CA ASP A 279 9.11 -12.25 -1.94
C ASP A 279 9.27 -11.03 -1.03
N LEU A 280 9.37 -11.22 0.29
CA LEU A 280 9.66 -10.15 1.24
C LEU A 280 11.01 -9.48 0.95
N LYS A 281 12.03 -10.26 0.58
CA LYS A 281 13.32 -9.72 0.17
C LYS A 281 13.18 -8.90 -1.12
N HIS A 282 12.48 -9.42 -2.14
CA HIS A 282 12.26 -8.66 -3.38
C HIS A 282 11.52 -7.33 -3.15
N ILE A 283 10.55 -7.29 -2.22
CA ILE A 283 9.89 -6.05 -1.79
C ILE A 283 10.90 -5.09 -1.15
N GLN A 284 11.74 -5.57 -0.22
CA GLN A 284 12.76 -4.76 0.44
C GLN A 284 13.79 -4.19 -0.56
N ASP A 285 14.30 -5.02 -1.47
CA ASP A 285 15.23 -4.61 -2.53
C ASP A 285 14.57 -3.57 -3.46
N SER A 286 13.26 -3.72 -3.76
CA SER A 286 12.50 -2.78 -4.58
C SER A 286 12.26 -1.43 -3.89
N ILE A 287 11.98 -1.43 -2.57
CA ILE A 287 11.85 -0.20 -1.78
C ILE A 287 13.19 0.55 -1.75
N GLN A 288 14.29 -0.12 -1.42
CA GLN A 288 15.62 0.49 -1.41
C GLN A 288 16.00 1.10 -2.77
N LYS A 289 15.62 0.44 -3.88
CA LYS A 289 15.82 0.96 -5.23
C LYS A 289 14.99 2.22 -5.49
N ALA A 290 13.72 2.24 -5.08
CA ALA A 290 12.86 3.41 -5.21
C ALA A 290 13.39 4.60 -4.38
N ASP A 291 13.78 4.38 -3.12
CA ASP A 291 14.36 5.41 -2.25
C ASP A 291 15.64 6.03 -2.86
N LEU A 292 16.48 5.21 -3.51
CA LEU A 292 17.68 5.68 -4.23
C LEU A 292 17.32 6.48 -5.49
N GLU A 293 16.33 6.04 -6.27
CA GLU A 293 15.86 6.75 -7.46
C GLU A 293 15.23 8.11 -7.10
N ASP A 294 14.44 8.18 -6.02
CA ASP A 294 13.86 9.43 -5.50
C ASP A 294 14.92 10.37 -4.93
N ALA A 295 15.94 9.85 -4.24
CA ALA A 295 17.08 10.64 -3.77
C ALA A 295 17.90 11.23 -4.94
N GLU A 296 18.13 10.44 -6.00
CA GLU A 296 18.76 10.92 -7.22
C GLU A 296 17.90 11.96 -7.95
N ALA A 297 16.59 11.72 -8.09
CA ALA A 297 15.65 12.65 -8.72
C ALA A 297 15.62 13.99 -7.96
N THR A 298 15.56 13.94 -6.63
CA THR A 298 15.63 15.12 -5.75
C THR A 298 16.94 15.88 -5.95
N LYS A 299 18.09 15.19 -5.98
CA LYS A 299 19.40 15.81 -6.23
C LYS A 299 19.53 16.43 -7.63
N ARG A 300 18.94 15.81 -8.65
CA ARG A 300 18.88 16.37 -10.02
C ARG A 300 17.96 17.59 -10.05
N TYR A 301 16.84 17.56 -9.31
CA TYR A 301 15.92 18.68 -9.20
C TYR A 301 16.58 19.89 -8.54
N THR A 302 17.22 19.74 -7.37
CA THR A 302 17.90 20.85 -6.69
C THR A 302 19.02 21.45 -7.54
N GLY A 303 19.86 20.62 -8.16
CA GLY A 303 20.91 21.09 -9.09
C GLY A 303 20.40 21.71 -10.39
N ASN A 304 19.14 21.46 -10.78
CA ASN A 304 18.47 22.19 -11.88
C ASN A 304 17.88 23.51 -11.38
N LYS A 305 17.23 23.51 -10.21
CA LYS A 305 16.65 24.69 -9.56
C LYS A 305 17.70 25.75 -9.28
N GLU A 306 18.82 25.40 -8.64
CA GLU A 306 19.96 26.31 -8.40
C GLU A 306 20.54 26.91 -9.68
N ARG A 307 20.55 26.17 -10.80
CA ARG A 307 21.01 26.68 -12.10
C ARG A 307 20.00 27.64 -12.71
N SER A 308 18.71 27.33 -12.61
CA SER A 308 17.63 28.19 -13.09
C SER A 308 17.56 29.50 -12.30
N GLU A 309 17.61 29.43 -10.97
CA GLU A 309 17.59 30.60 -10.07
C GLU A 309 18.79 31.53 -10.33
N ARG A 310 19.99 30.96 -10.51
CA ARG A 310 21.19 31.73 -10.84
C ARG A 310 21.06 32.44 -12.20
N ALA A 311 20.55 31.76 -13.22
CA ALA A 311 20.30 32.34 -14.53
C ALA A 311 19.18 33.40 -14.52
N ILE A 312 18.14 33.24 -13.69
CA ILE A 312 17.10 34.25 -13.49
C ILE A 312 17.72 35.51 -12.88
N LYS A 313 18.51 35.36 -11.80
CA LYS A 313 19.18 36.48 -11.12
C LYS A 313 20.17 37.22 -12.03
N GLU A 314 20.97 36.50 -12.80
CA GLU A 314 21.88 37.10 -13.80
C GLU A 314 21.10 37.90 -14.87
N ASN A 315 19.95 37.38 -15.33
CA ASN A 315 19.07 38.11 -16.26
C ASN A 315 18.44 39.35 -15.61
N GLU A 316 18.01 39.29 -14.35
CA GLU A 316 17.44 40.43 -13.62
C GLU A 316 18.48 41.55 -13.42
N GLU A 317 19.73 41.19 -13.05
CA GLU A 317 20.85 42.12 -12.93
C GLU A 317 21.17 42.80 -14.28
N MET A 318 21.25 42.04 -15.38
CA MET A 318 21.45 42.58 -16.73
C MET A 318 20.30 43.47 -17.21
N GLN A 319 19.05 43.11 -16.86
CA GLN A 319 17.87 43.92 -17.18
C GLN A 319 17.90 45.25 -16.39
N GLU A 320 18.29 45.23 -15.12
CA GLU A 320 18.42 46.44 -14.31
C GLU A 320 19.55 47.35 -14.83
N GLU A 321 20.72 46.82 -15.20
CA GLU A 321 21.78 47.59 -15.84
C GLU A 321 21.27 48.25 -17.15
N THR A 322 20.57 47.47 -17.98
CA THR A 322 19.99 47.97 -19.24
C THR A 322 18.94 49.06 -18.99
N TRP A 323 18.07 48.91 -17.98
CA TRP A 323 17.09 49.93 -17.62
C TRP A 323 17.72 51.19 -17.06
N ASN A 324 18.73 51.08 -16.21
CA ASN A 324 19.49 52.23 -15.72
C ASN A 324 20.13 52.99 -16.90
N ARG A 325 20.67 52.27 -17.89
CA ARG A 325 21.22 52.87 -19.10
C ARG A 325 20.17 53.59 -19.95
N ILE A 326 18.97 53.03 -20.07
CA ILE A 326 17.84 53.68 -20.76
C ILE A 326 17.43 54.96 -20.01
N GLN A 327 17.25 54.92 -18.69
CA GLN A 327 16.90 56.11 -17.89
C GLN A 327 17.94 57.22 -17.99
N ASP A 328 19.24 56.89 -18.04
CA ASP A 328 20.29 57.89 -18.21
C ASP A 328 20.31 58.50 -19.63
N LEU A 329 19.91 57.74 -20.65
CA LEU A 329 19.70 58.28 -22.00
C LEU A 329 18.44 59.14 -22.08
N GLU A 330 17.34 58.75 -21.44
CA GLU A 330 16.12 59.55 -21.27
C GLU A 330 16.47 60.89 -20.60
N ARG A 331 17.15 60.89 -19.45
CA ARG A 331 17.62 62.11 -18.76
C ARG A 331 18.51 62.99 -19.65
N GLN A 332 19.36 62.41 -20.49
CA GLN A 332 20.18 63.17 -21.44
C GLN A 332 19.34 63.80 -22.54
N LEU A 333 18.35 63.08 -23.10
CA LEU A 333 17.39 63.61 -24.06
C LEU A 333 16.54 64.74 -23.46
N GLN A 334 16.11 64.61 -22.19
CA GLN A 334 15.38 65.68 -21.48
C GLN A 334 16.21 66.96 -21.34
N ARG A 335 17.49 66.84 -20.95
CA ARG A 335 18.43 67.98 -20.89
C ARG A 335 18.63 68.64 -22.25
N LEU A 336 18.95 67.85 -23.27
CA LEU A 336 19.15 68.35 -24.64
C LEU A 336 17.88 68.98 -25.24
N GLY A 337 16.70 68.44 -24.92
CA GLY A 337 15.40 69.03 -25.27
C GLY A 337 15.19 70.38 -24.61
N THR A 338 15.50 70.50 -23.32
CA THR A 338 15.42 71.75 -22.56
C THR A 338 16.40 72.80 -23.10
N ASP A 339 17.66 72.43 -23.32
CA ASP A 339 18.69 73.31 -23.89
C ASP A 339 18.31 73.81 -25.29
N ARG A 340 17.77 72.92 -26.15
CA ARG A 340 17.23 73.26 -27.47
C ARG A 340 16.09 74.26 -27.35
N PHE A 341 15.13 74.02 -26.44
CA PHE A 341 13.96 74.87 -26.26
C PHE A 341 14.34 76.28 -25.75
N ASP A 342 15.26 76.37 -24.80
CA ASP A 342 15.76 77.66 -24.30
C ASP A 342 16.63 78.39 -25.32
N GLU A 343 17.41 77.68 -26.15
CA GLU A 343 18.09 78.29 -27.29
C GLU A 343 17.09 78.82 -28.33
N VAL A 344 16.00 78.10 -28.61
CA VAL A 344 14.91 78.55 -29.49
C VAL A 344 14.21 79.78 -28.91
N LYS A 345 13.89 79.80 -27.61
CA LYS A 345 13.38 81.00 -26.92
C LYS A 345 14.38 82.16 -27.03
N ARG A 346 15.67 81.92 -26.81
CA ARG A 346 16.74 82.94 -26.86
C ARG A 346 16.95 83.49 -28.28
N ARG A 347 16.85 82.65 -29.31
CA ARG A 347 16.84 83.08 -30.74
C ARG A 347 15.60 83.89 -31.04
N THR A 348 14.43 83.44 -30.60
CA THR A 348 13.14 84.13 -30.81
C THR A 348 13.12 85.50 -30.14
N ARG A 349 13.54 85.60 -28.86
CA ARG A 349 13.72 86.86 -28.12
C ARG A 349 14.70 87.82 -28.81
N ARG A 350 15.86 87.31 -29.28
CA ARG A 350 16.81 88.12 -30.06
C ARG A 350 16.23 88.60 -31.38
N TRP A 351 15.43 87.77 -32.06
CA TRP A 351 14.76 88.12 -33.31
C TRP A 351 13.66 89.17 -33.10
N THR A 352 12.78 89.02 -32.11
CA THR A 352 11.79 90.05 -31.75
C THR A 352 12.45 91.33 -31.27
N ALA A 353 13.52 91.27 -30.46
CA ALA A 353 14.29 92.44 -30.05
C ALA A 353 14.90 93.18 -31.26
N ARG A 354 15.54 92.46 -32.19
CA ARG A 354 16.03 93.02 -33.47
C ARG A 354 14.91 93.61 -34.31
N ARG A 355 13.75 92.95 -34.39
CA ARG A 355 12.58 93.43 -35.14
C ARG A 355 11.99 94.69 -34.53
N SER A 356 11.91 94.78 -33.20
CA SER A 356 11.46 95.97 -32.46
C SER A 356 12.50 97.10 -32.45
N ALA A 357 13.79 96.79 -32.55
CA ALA A 357 14.83 97.78 -32.80
C ALA A 357 14.68 98.35 -34.23
N ALA A 358 14.63 97.50 -35.25
CA ALA A 358 14.44 97.92 -36.65
C ALA A 358 13.11 98.67 -36.87
N TRP A 359 12.04 98.30 -36.16
CA TRP A 359 10.80 99.09 -36.12
C TRP A 359 11.03 100.46 -35.49
N ARG A 360 11.67 100.56 -34.31
CA ARG A 360 12.00 101.85 -33.69
C ARG A 360 12.89 102.72 -34.59
N THR A 361 13.86 102.15 -35.30
CA THR A 361 14.66 102.87 -36.29
C THR A 361 13.78 103.36 -37.47
N ARG A 362 12.87 102.52 -38.00
CA ARG A 362 11.91 102.95 -39.05
C ARG A 362 10.91 104.00 -38.56
N SER A 363 10.50 103.97 -37.29
CA SER A 363 9.67 105.02 -36.68
C SER A 363 10.42 106.34 -36.54
N PHE A 364 11.69 106.28 -36.13
CA PHE A 364 12.57 107.45 -36.02
C PHE A 364 12.78 108.14 -37.38
N TRP A 365 12.97 107.36 -38.45
CA TRP A 365 13.01 107.85 -39.83
C TRP A 365 11.62 108.18 -40.44
N ARG A 366 10.54 108.16 -39.65
CA ARG A 366 9.17 108.56 -40.05
C ARG A 366 8.58 109.69 -39.20
N SER A 367 9.42 110.47 -38.51
CA SER A 367 9.04 111.79 -37.97
C SER A 367 9.63 112.91 -38.85
N PRO A 368 8.80 113.69 -39.57
CA PRO A 368 9.27 114.88 -40.30
C PRO A 368 9.63 116.01 -39.33
N HIS A 369 10.66 116.80 -39.65
CA HIS A 369 10.85 118.10 -39.01
C HIS A 369 9.77 119.10 -39.45
N SER A 370 9.14 119.79 -38.50
CA SER A 370 8.48 121.07 -38.72
C SER A 370 9.03 122.13 -37.75
N THR A 371 9.89 122.99 -38.30
CA THR A 371 10.08 124.44 -38.04
C THR A 371 9.63 125.11 -36.72
N ARG A 372 10.51 126.03 -36.26
CA ARG A 372 10.34 127.03 -35.18
C ARG A 372 9.22 128.06 -35.43
N SER A 373 8.51 128.46 -34.38
CA SER A 373 7.92 129.81 -34.13
C SER A 373 7.18 129.85 -32.76
N CYS A 374 7.15 130.91 -31.95
CA CYS A 374 8.01 132.10 -31.82
C CYS A 374 7.83 132.77 -30.42
N TRP A 375 8.47 133.94 -30.23
CA TRP A 375 8.45 134.87 -29.09
C TRP A 375 7.09 135.11 -28.38
N SER A 376 7.11 135.12 -27.04
CA SER A 376 6.96 136.35 -26.24
C SER A 376 7.59 136.20 -24.85
#